data_AF-A0A955PKD0-F1
#
_entry.id   AF-A0A955PKD0-F1
#
_cell.length_a   1.000
_cell.length_b   1.000
_cell.length_c   1.000
_cell.angle_alpha   90.00
_cell.angle_beta   90.00
_cell.angle_gamma   90.00
#
_symmetry.space_group_name_H-M   'P 1'
#
loop_
_entity.id
_entity.type
_entity.pdbx_description
1 polymer ?
#
loop_
_entity_poly.entity_id
_entity_poly.type
_entity_poly.pdbx_seq_one_letter_code
_entity_poly.pdbx_strand_id
1 'polypeptide(L)'
;MLERASAAGKVDLEACESALRPLTLAAGAKSLGVLLESVGKGRRDEETVCECGTRMESQGLRSKELLTILGPVTYTRSMFRCPS
;
A
#
# COMPACT_ATOMS: atom_id res chain seq x y z
N MET A 1 -14.85 15.97 19.92
CA MET A 1 -16.24 15.45 19.88
C MET A 1 -16.36 14.16 20.70
N LEU A 2 -15.51 13.16 20.44
CA LEU A 2 -15.44 11.91 21.23
C LEU A 2 -15.14 12.15 22.72
N GLU A 3 -14.15 13.00 23.04
CA GLU A 3 -13.76 13.28 24.43
C GLU A 3 -14.91 13.89 25.26
N ARG A 4 -15.68 14.80 24.66
CA ARG A 4 -16.85 15.43 25.32
C ARG A 4 -17.99 14.43 25.54
N ALA A 5 -18.15 13.46 24.64
CA ALA A 5 -19.19 12.44 24.74
C ALA A 5 -18.80 11.31 25.72
N SER A 6 -17.50 10.97 25.79
CA SER A 6 -16.93 10.04 26.78
C SER A 6 -17.04 10.60 28.20
N ALA A 7 -16.70 11.89 28.39
CA ALA A 7 -16.87 12.59 29.68
C ALA A 7 -18.31 12.63 30.21
N ALA A 8 -19.30 12.48 29.32
CA ALA A 8 -20.72 12.44 29.68
C ALA A 8 -21.25 11.01 29.97
N GLY A 9 -20.38 9.98 29.96
CA GLY A 9 -20.75 8.58 30.20
C GLY A 9 -21.65 7.96 29.11
N LYS A 10 -21.74 8.58 27.94
CA LYS A 10 -22.68 8.21 26.85
C LYS A 10 -22.01 7.55 25.65
N VAL A 11 -20.74 7.16 25.77
CA VAL A 11 -19.98 6.58 24.66
C VAL A 11 -19.62 5.15 24.98
N ASP A 12 -20.18 4.24 24.19
CA ASP A 12 -19.69 2.88 24.05
C ASP A 12 -18.38 2.91 23.25
N LEU A 13 -17.28 2.61 23.93
CA LEU A 13 -15.95 2.61 23.34
C LEU A 13 -15.75 1.45 22.35
N GLU A 14 -16.37 0.30 22.60
CA GLU A 14 -16.28 -0.86 21.70
C GLU A 14 -17.03 -0.61 20.40
N ALA A 15 -18.21 0.02 20.48
CA ALA A 15 -18.94 0.47 19.30
C ALA A 15 -18.17 1.54 18.51
N CYS A 16 -17.52 2.48 19.22
CA CYS A 16 -16.66 3.49 18.59
C CYS A 16 -15.45 2.86 17.89
N GLU A 17 -14.75 1.93 18.54
CA GLU A 17 -13.63 1.21 17.94
C GLU A 17 -14.10 0.46 16.70
N SER A 18 -15.21 -0.28 16.80
CA SER A 18 -15.76 -1.07 15.70
C SER A 18 -16.12 -0.20 14.49
N ALA A 19 -16.57 1.03 14.71
CA ALA A 19 -16.85 1.99 13.63
C ALA A 19 -15.57 2.62 13.05
N LEU A 20 -14.60 2.99 13.90
CA LEU A 20 -13.40 3.71 13.48
C LEU A 20 -12.30 2.80 12.91
N ARG A 21 -12.20 1.57 13.39
CA ARG A 21 -11.19 0.59 12.96
C ARG A 21 -11.20 0.34 11.45
N PRO A 22 -12.33 -0.01 10.78
CA PRO A 22 -12.32 -0.24 9.35
C PRO A 22 -11.94 1.02 8.55
N LEU A 23 -12.36 2.21 9.01
CA LEU A 23 -11.99 3.49 8.39
C LEU A 23 -10.49 3.75 8.50
N THR A 24 -9.91 3.47 9.67
CA THR A 24 -8.48 3.64 9.94
C THR A 24 -7.66 2.69 9.07
N LEU A 25 -8.08 1.42 8.97
CA LEU A 25 -7.43 0.43 8.13
C LEU A 25 -7.50 0.83 6.65
N ALA A 26 -8.66 1.26 6.16
CA ALA A 26 -8.83 1.69 4.78
C ALA A 26 -7.99 2.94 4.44
N ALA A 27 -7.94 3.93 5.34
CA ALA A 27 -7.10 5.11 5.18
C ALA A 27 -5.60 4.76 5.18
N GLY A 28 -5.20 3.83 6.06
CA GLY A 28 -3.84 3.31 6.11
C GLY A 28 -3.46 2.55 4.85
N ALA A 29 -4.32 1.65 4.37
CA ALA A 29 -4.13 0.89 3.14
C ALA A 29 -3.94 1.81 1.92
N LYS A 30 -4.78 2.85 1.81
CA LYS A 30 -4.67 3.86 0.76
C LYS A 30 -3.33 4.62 0.84
N SER A 31 -2.95 5.06 2.04
CA SER A 31 -1.70 5.80 2.26
C SER A 31 -0.48 4.93 1.93
N LEU A 32 -0.50 3.66 2.33
CA LEU A 32 0.55 2.70 1.98
C LEU A 32 0.65 2.48 0.47
N GLY A 33 -0.48 2.40 -0.24
CA GLY A 33 -0.50 2.31 -1.70
C GLY A 33 0.24 3.45 -2.38
N VAL A 34 0.02 4.69 -1.93
CA VAL A 34 0.71 5.88 -2.46
C VAL A 34 2.22 5.81 -2.21
N LEU A 35 2.64 5.42 -1.01
CA LEU A 35 4.07 5.26 -0.68
C LEU A 35 4.74 4.16 -1.52
N LEU A 36 4.06 3.03 -1.70
CA LEU A 36 4.55 1.95 -2.54
C LEU A 36 4.64 2.36 -4.02
N GLU A 37 3.73 3.21 -4.48
CA GLU A 37 3.75 3.74 -5.84
C GLU A 37 4.96 4.65 -6.10
N SER A 38 5.35 5.48 -5.13
CA SER A 38 6.54 6.34 -5.26
C SER A 38 7.85 5.55 -5.30
N VAL A 39 7.94 4.44 -4.57
CA VAL A 39 9.14 3.57 -4.57
C VAL A 39 9.12 2.58 -5.75
N GLY A 40 7.92 2.13 -6.13
CA GLY A 40 7.73 1.12 -7.16
C GLY A 40 7.88 1.65 -8.58
N LYS A 41 7.78 2.97 -8.78
CA LYS A 41 7.93 3.63 -10.08
C LYS A 41 9.21 4.44 -10.14
N GLY A 42 9.79 4.55 -11.33
CA GLY A 42 10.93 5.42 -11.57
C GLY A 42 11.89 4.83 -12.58
N ARG A 43 12.69 5.72 -13.18
CA ARG A 43 13.87 5.33 -13.94
C ARG A 43 14.93 4.93 -12.93
N ARG A 44 15.50 3.74 -13.08
CA ARG A 44 16.63 3.30 -12.27
C ARG A 44 17.91 3.81 -12.94
N ASP A 45 18.84 4.32 -12.13
CA ASP A 45 20.16 4.72 -12.60
C ASP A 45 21.02 3.50 -12.95
N GLU A 46 20.76 2.37 -12.29
CA GLU A 46 21.41 1.09 -12.54
C GLU A 46 20.54 0.15 -13.40
N GLU A 47 21.22 -0.63 -14.23
CA GLU A 47 20.58 -1.68 -15.01
C GLU A 47 20.01 -2.76 -14.10
N THR A 48 18.79 -3.21 -14.39
CA THR A 48 18.21 -4.36 -13.69
C THR A 48 18.64 -5.63 -14.41
N VAL A 49 19.42 -6.47 -13.72
CA VAL A 49 19.99 -7.71 -14.26
C VAL A 49 19.26 -8.92 -13.66
N CYS A 50 18.96 -9.92 -14.49
CA CYS A 50 18.37 -11.18 -14.05
C CYS A 50 19.42 -12.05 -13.34
N GLU A 51 18.98 -13.03 -12.55
CA GLU A 51 19.87 -14.03 -11.96
C GLU A 51 20.72 -14.78 -13.00
N CYS A 52 20.27 -14.89 -14.24
CA CYS A 52 21.04 -15.47 -15.36
C CYS A 52 22.16 -14.55 -15.91
N GLY A 53 22.28 -13.32 -15.41
CA GLY A 53 23.27 -12.34 -15.86
C GLY A 53 22.80 -11.48 -17.04
N THR A 54 21.67 -11.79 -17.66
CA THR A 54 21.11 -10.99 -18.77
C THR A 54 20.42 -9.73 -18.25
N ARG A 55 20.65 -8.58 -18.92
CA ARG A 55 19.90 -7.34 -18.67
C ARG A 55 18.40 -7.56 -18.91
N MET A 56 17.58 -7.17 -17.94
CA MET A 56 16.13 -7.27 -18.05
C MET A 56 15.55 -6.11 -18.84
N GLU A 57 14.47 -6.39 -19.58
CA GLU A 57 13.76 -5.39 -20.38
C GLU A 57 12.58 -4.81 -19.59
N SER A 58 12.47 -3.49 -19.60
CA SER A 58 11.30 -2.81 -19.03
C SER A 58 10.06 -3.12 -19.86
N GLN A 59 9.00 -3.56 -19.19
CA GLN A 59 7.67 -3.80 -19.75
C GLN A 59 6.71 -2.65 -19.39
N GLY A 60 7.24 -1.52 -18.94
CA GLY A 60 6.46 -0.39 -18.45
C GLY A 60 5.94 -0.61 -17.03
N LEU A 61 4.72 -0.12 -16.79
CA LEU A 61 4.09 -0.10 -15.47
C LEU A 61 3.04 -1.22 -15.35
N ARG A 62 3.02 -1.91 -14.21
CA ARG A 62 2.06 -2.97 -13.91
C ARG A 62 1.40 -2.74 -12.55
N SER A 63 0.08 -2.89 -12.51
CA SER A 63 -0.70 -2.92 -11.26
C SER A 63 -0.41 -4.19 -10.47
N LYS A 64 -0.25 -4.05 -9.16
CA LYS A 64 -0.05 -5.14 -8.20
C LYS A 64 -0.98 -4.94 -7.02
N GLU A 65 -1.54 -6.03 -6.54
CA GLU A 65 -2.17 -6.09 -5.23
C GLU A 65 -1.22 -6.74 -4.21
N LEU A 66 -1.19 -6.18 -3.00
CA LEU A 66 -0.49 -6.73 -1.85
C LEU A 66 -1.47 -6.85 -0.69
N LEU A 67 -1.62 -8.06 -0.14
CA LEU A 67 -2.37 -8.26 1.09
C LEU A 67 -1.52 -7.84 2.29
N THR A 68 -2.06 -6.97 3.14
CA THR A 68 -1.38 -6.44 4.34
C THR A 68 -2.29 -6.54 5.56
N ILE A 69 -1.76 -6.20 6.74
CA ILE A 69 -2.56 -6.07 7.97
C ILE A 69 -3.63 -4.97 7.88
N LEU A 70 -3.46 -4.00 6.97
CA LEU A 70 -4.41 -2.91 6.72
C LEU A 70 -5.52 -3.32 5.74
N GLY A 71 -5.44 -4.52 5.16
CA GLY A 71 -6.25 -5.00 4.05
C GLY A 71 -5.48 -5.03 2.72
N PRO A 72 -6.18 -5.30 1.60
CA PRO A 72 -5.61 -5.27 0.26
C PRO A 72 -5.14 -3.86 -0.12
N VAL A 73 -3.94 -3.76 -0.68
CA VAL A 73 -3.35 -2.52 -1.17
C VAL A 73 -2.98 -2.68 -2.63
N THR A 74 -3.59 -1.87 -3.48
CA THR A 74 -3.28 -1.82 -4.92
C THR A 74 -2.34 -0.66 -5.21
N TYR A 75 -1.26 -0.94 -5.93
CA TYR A 75 -0.30 0.08 -6.37
C TYR A 75 0.31 -0.32 -7.72
N THR A 76 0.91 0.65 -8.41
CA THR A 76 1.55 0.42 -9.70
C THR A 76 3.07 0.47 -9.55
N ARG A 77 3.78 -0.45 -10.22
CA ARG A 77 5.25 -0.49 -10.21
C ARG A 77 5.85 -0.78 -11.59
N SER A 78 7.12 -0.45 -11.79
CA SER A 78 7.88 -0.86 -12.97
C SER A 78 7.98 -2.39 -13.03
N MET A 79 7.74 -2.97 -14.20
CA MET A 79 7.85 -4.40 -14.46
C MET A 79 9.03 -4.63 -15.38
N PHE A 80 9.92 -5.54 -14.99
CA PHE A 80 11.05 -5.97 -15.81
C PHE A 80 10.91 -7.46 -16.11
N ARG A 81 11.31 -7.87 -17.31
CA ARG A 81 11.28 -9.28 -17.73
C ARG A 81 12.64 -9.68 -18.29
N CYS A 82 13.12 -10.86 -17.92
CA CYS A 82 14.28 -11.47 -18.55
C CYS A 82 13.91 -11.89 -19.99
N PRO A 83 14.71 -11.53 -21.01
CA PRO A 83 14.46 -11.95 -22.39
C PRO A 83 14.93 -13.38 -22.67
N SER A 84 15.84 -13.92 -21.84
CA SER A 84 16.31 -15.30 -21.87
C SER A 84 15.33 -16.26 -21.21
#